data_AF-A0A1Y2GPU3-F1
#
_entry.id   AF-A0A1Y2GPU3-F1
#
_cell.length_a   1.000
_cell.length_b   1.000
_cell.length_c   1.000
_cell.angle_alpha   90.00
_cell.angle_beta   90.00
_cell.angle_gamma   90.00
#
_symmetry.space_group_name_H-M   'P 1'
#
loop_
_entity.id
_entity.type
_entity.pdbx_description
1 polymer ?
#
loop_
_entity_poly.entity_id
_entity_poly.type
_entity_poly.pdbx_seq_one_letter_code
_entity_poly.pdbx_strand_id
1 'polypeptide(L)' 'MANFEDPWAKHHAWRNSTIFTRSARIRTMFPGLGIASVAFAAYLGYEYITAPKADAHHHQHGETHH' A
#
# COMPACT_ATOMS: atom_id res chain seq x y z
N MET A 1 8.04 36.06 5.31
CA MET A 1 8.95 35.26 4.46
C MET A 1 8.67 35.65 3.03
N ALA A 2 9.59 36.34 2.35
CA ALA A 2 9.38 36.74 0.96
C ALA A 2 9.42 35.49 0.07
N ASN A 3 8.34 35.20 -0.66
CA ASN A 3 8.34 34.18 -1.69
C ASN A 3 9.13 34.71 -2.89
N PHE A 4 10.38 34.28 -3.02
CA PHE A 4 11.13 34.44 -4.26
C PHE A 4 10.64 33.38 -5.25
N GLU A 5 9.68 33.75 -6.09
CA GLU A 5 9.31 32.92 -7.24
C GLU A 5 10.46 32.92 -8.25
N ASP A 6 10.85 31.74 -8.71
CA ASP A 6 11.87 31.58 -9.73
C ASP A 6 11.36 32.14 -11.08
N PRO A 7 11.97 33.21 -11.62
CA PRO A 7 11.53 33.82 -12.87
C PRO A 7 11.67 32.88 -14.08
N TRP A 8 12.49 31.83 -13.99
CA TRP A 8 12.73 30.86 -15.05
C TRP A 8 11.96 29.55 -14.86
N ALA A 9 11.07 29.45 -13.87
CA ALA A 9 10.29 28.23 -13.60
C ALA A 9 9.52 27.74 -14.84
N LYS A 10 8.98 28.66 -15.64
CA LYS A 10 8.29 28.35 -16.91
C LYS A 10 9.23 27.76 -17.96
N HIS A 11 10.48 28.24 -18.02
CA HIS A 11 11.50 27.72 -18.92
C HIS A 11 12.00 26.34 -18.48
N HIS A 12 11.99 26.03 -17.18
CA HIS A 12 12.32 24.69 -16.68
C HIS A 12 11.14 23.71 -16.72
N ALA A 13 9.92 24.18 -16.99
CA ALA A 13 8.72 23.36 -16.97
C ALA A 13 8.72 22.24 -18.03
N TRP A 14 9.34 22.43 -19.20
CA TRP A 14 9.41 21.38 -20.23
C TRP A 14 10.20 20.14 -19.78
N ARG A 15 11.12 20.29 -18.81
CA ARG A 15 11.89 19.17 -18.23
C ARG A 15 11.09 18.41 -17.17
N ASN A 16 10.06 19.03 -16.63
CA ASN A 16 9.21 18.44 -15.60
C ASN A 16 8.17 17.56 -16.26
N SER A 17 8.61 16.40 -16.74
CA SER A 17 7.70 15.44 -17.35
C SER A 17 6.86 14.73 -16.30
N THR A 18 5.54 14.70 -16.51
CA THR A 18 4.58 14.00 -15.67
C THR A 18 4.93 12.51 -15.50
N ILE A 19 5.52 11.88 -16.54
CA ILE A 19 5.87 10.45 -16.53
C ILE A 19 7.05 10.12 -15.58
N PHE A 20 7.93 11.09 -15.31
CA PHE A 20 9.11 10.90 -14.45
C PHE A 20 8.90 11.42 -13.02
N THR A 21 7.67 11.77 -12.66
CA THR A 21 7.31 12.23 -11.32
C THR A 21 7.58 11.15 -10.28
N ARG A 22 7.94 11.54 -9.05
CA ARG A 22 8.13 10.61 -7.92
C ARG A 22 6.94 9.67 -7.72
N SER A 23 5.72 10.20 -7.81
CA SER A 23 4.48 9.42 -7.66
C SER A 23 4.30 8.36 -8.75
N ALA A 24 4.65 8.68 -10.00
CA ALA A 24 4.60 7.74 -11.11
C ALA A 24 5.57 6.57 -10.89
N ARG A 25 6.78 6.84 -10.35
CA ARG A 25 7.72 5.78 -9.99
C ARG A 25 7.18 4.85 -8.90
N ILE A 26 6.57 5.39 -7.84
CA ILE A 26 6.01 4.58 -6.74
C ILE A 26 4.89 3.67 -7.24
N ARG A 27 4.02 4.17 -8.14
CA ARG A 27 2.92 3.39 -8.71
C ARG A 27 3.40 2.15 -9.46
N THR A 28 4.57 2.22 -10.11
CA THR A 28 5.13 1.12 -10.93
C THR A 28 6.06 0.20 -10.14
N MET A 29 6.42 0.51 -8.88
CA MET A 29 7.34 -0.32 -8.09
C MET A 29 6.81 -1.73 -7.81
N PHE A 30 5.49 -1.91 -7.79
CA PHE A 30 4.88 -3.18 -7.42
C PHE A 30 3.83 -3.61 -8.45
N PRO A 31 4.26 -4.10 -9.63
CA PRO A 31 3.34 -4.65 -10.60
C PRO A 31 2.63 -5.85 -9.97
N GLY A 32 1.31 -5.76 -9.82
CA GLY A 32 0.49 -6.85 -9.31
C GLY A 32 0.15 -6.82 -7.82
N LEU A 33 0.62 -5.84 -7.03
CA LEU A 33 0.21 -5.72 -5.61
C LEU A 33 -1.32 -5.66 -5.46
N GLY A 34 -2.01 -4.97 -6.37
CA GLY A 34 -3.47 -4.90 -6.33
C GLY A 34 -4.14 -6.27 -6.48
N ILE A 35 -3.68 -7.08 -7.43
CA ILE A 35 -4.24 -8.43 -7.67
C ILE A 35 -3.88 -9.36 -6.51
N ALA A 36 -2.64 -9.28 -6.01
CA ALA A 36 -2.19 -10.06 -4.87
C ALA A 36 -3.02 -9.76 -3.61
N SER A 37 -3.27 -8.47 -3.31
CA SER A 37 -4.10 -8.07 -2.18
C SER A 37 -5.54 -8.56 -2.31
N VAL A 38 -6.12 -8.49 -3.52
CA VAL A 38 -7.48 -9.00 -3.77
C VAL A 38 -7.55 -10.52 -3.61
N ALA A 39 -6.61 -11.26 -4.19
CA ALA A 39 -6.54 -12.71 -4.06
C ALA A 39 -6.36 -13.14 -2.60
N PHE A 40 -5.48 -12.46 -1.86
CA PHE A 40 -5.27 -12.70 -0.44
C PHE A 40 -6.53 -12.43 0.38
N ALA A 41 -7.21 -11.30 0.15
CA ALA A 41 -8.45 -10.97 0.84
C ALA A 41 -9.58 -11.98 0.53
N ALA A 42 -9.66 -12.45 -0.73
CA ALA A 42 -10.61 -13.48 -1.12
C ALA A 42 -10.32 -14.82 -0.42
N TYR A 43 -9.05 -15.20 -0.30
CA TYR A 43 -8.63 -16.40 0.43
C TYR A 43 -9.00 -16.30 1.92
N LEU A 44 -8.64 -15.19 2.58
CA LEU A 44 -9.01 -14.96 3.98
C LEU A 44 -10.52 -14.92 4.17
N GLY A 45 -11.27 -14.29 3.26
CA GLY A 45 -12.73 -14.25 3.31
C GLY A 45 -13.35 -15.64 3.12
N TYR A 46 -12.77 -16.46 2.25
CA TYR A 46 -13.17 -17.85 2.06
C TYR A 46 -12.94 -18.65 3.35
N GLU A 47 -11.74 -18.58 3.94
CA GLU A 47 -11.47 -19.21 5.23
C GLU A 47 -12.40 -18.67 6.32
N TYR A 48 -12.68 -17.37 6.37
CA TYR A 48 -13.56 -16.78 7.39
C TYR A 48 -15.02 -17.26 7.29
N ILE A 49 -15.55 -17.44 6.07
CA ILE A 49 -16.93 -17.90 5.85
C ILE A 49 -17.04 -19.42 6.03
N THR A 50 -16.02 -20.16 5.62
CA THR A 50 -16.03 -21.64 5.63
C THR A 50 -15.45 -22.25 6.90
N ALA A 51 -14.69 -21.49 7.69
CA ALA A 51 -14.25 -21.91 9.01
C ALA A 51 -15.49 -22.19 9.88
N PRO A 52 -15.54 -23.35 10.55
CA PRO A 52 -16.55 -23.57 11.59
C PRO A 52 -16.43 -22.42 12.59
N LYS A 53 -17.55 -21.76 12.90
CA LYS A 53 -17.59 -20.82 14.02
C LYS A 53 -17.32 -21.62 15.29
N ALA A 54 -16.06 -21.75 15.69
CA ALA A 54 -15.72 -22.22 17.01
C ALA A 54 -16.24 -21.16 17.97
N ASP A 55 -17.20 -21.58 18.79
CA ASP A 55 -17.88 -20.75 19.76
C ASP A 55 -16.90 -19.92 20.60
N ALA A 56 -17.36 -18.73 20.94
CA ALA A 56 -16.64 -17.69 21.63
C ALA A 56 -16.02 -18.13 22.97
N HIS A 57 -14.76 -18.59 22.99
CA HIS A 57 -13.98 -18.65 24.24
C HIS A 57 -12.49 -18.39 23.99
N HIS A 58 -12.01 -17.30 24.61
CA HIS A 58 -10.61 -16.95 24.84
C HIS A 58 -9.74 -18.17 25.19
N HIS A 59 -8.70 -18.44 24.41
CA HIS A 59 -7.47 -19.06 24.95
C HIS A 59 -6.25 -18.34 24.39
N GLN A 60 -6.01 -17.17 24.98
CA GLN A 60 -4.69 -16.60 25.11
C GLN A 60 -3.99 -17.39 26.22
N HIS A 61 -3.08 -18.29 25.86
CA HIS A 61 -2.11 -18.85 26.79
C HIS A 61 -0.76 -18.83 26.09
N GLY A 62 0.03 -17.80 26.41
CA GLY A 62 1.46 -17.83 26.15
C GLY A 62 2.14 -18.76 27.14
N GLU A 63 3.28 -19.32 26.73
CA GLU A 63 4.45 -19.58 27.59
C GLU A 63 5.50 -20.35 26.76
N THR A 64 6.53 -19.63 26.30
CA THR A 64 7.83 -20.21 25.91
C THR A 64 8.91 -19.58 26.77
N HIS A 65 9.09 -20.06 28.01
CA HIS A 65 10.25 -19.74 28.83
C HIS A 65 10.65 -20.94 29.71
N HIS A 66 11.92 -21.34 29.56
CA HIS A 66 12.72 -22.35 30.29
C HIS A 66 12.69 -23.80 29.80
#